data_AF-A0A562KKG8-F1
#
_entry.id   AF-A0A562KKG8-F1
#
_cell.length_a   1.000
_cell.length_b   1.000
_cell.length_c   1.000
_cell.angle_alpha   90.00
_cell.angle_beta   90.00
_cell.angle_gamma   90.00
#
_symmetry.space_group_name_H-M   'P 1'
#
loop_
_entity.id
_entity.type
_entity.pdbx_description
1 polymer ?
#
loop_
_entity_poly.entity_id
_entity_poly.type
_entity_poly.pdbx_seq_one_letter_code
_entity_poly.pdbx_strand_id
1 'polypeptide(L)' 'MALGRKNWLFAGSKAGGDRAAAIYSVIETAKLNGLEPQAYIADVMARIAGEWPAARWDELMPWNWQPDNQVIAEAA' A
#
# COMPACT_ATOMS: atom_id res chain seq x y z
N MET A 1 -14.07 -24.58 -10.58
CA MET A 1 -12.67 -24.58 -11.07
C MET A 1 -11.87 -23.64 -10.18
N ALA A 2 -10.91 -24.17 -9.41
CA ALA A 2 -10.17 -23.41 -8.39
C ALA A 2 -8.97 -22.70 -8.99
N LEU A 3 -9.14 -21.42 -9.34
CA LEU A 3 -8.09 -20.51 -9.79
C LEU A 3 -7.25 -20.01 -8.60
N GLY A 4 -6.74 -20.91 -7.77
CA GLY A 4 -6.00 -20.55 -6.54
C GLY A 4 -4.72 -21.34 -6.31
N ARG A 5 -4.49 -22.42 -7.06
CA ARG A 5 -3.34 -23.33 -6.85
C ARG A 5 -2.05 -22.90 -7.54
N LYS A 6 -2.04 -21.80 -8.31
CA LYS A 6 -0.88 -21.34 -9.08
C LYS A 6 -0.17 -20.09 -8.55
N ASN A 7 -0.62 -19.48 -7.45
CA ASN A 7 0.04 -18.27 -6.91
C ASN A 7 0.96 -18.53 -5.70
N TRP A 8 1.19 -19.80 -5.34
CA TRP A 8 2.15 -20.19 -4.29
C TRP A 8 3.62 -20.20 -4.76
N LEU A 9 3.93 -19.65 -5.93
CA LEU A 9 5.30 -19.60 -6.47
C LEU A 9 6.20 -18.50 -5.86
N PHE A 10 5.79 -17.90 -4.74
CA PHE A 10 6.66 -17.09 -3.87
C PHE A 10 7.08 -17.83 -2.58
N ALA A 11 6.74 -19.11 -2.46
CA ALA A 11 7.22 -19.98 -1.39
C ALA A 11 8.65 -20.48 -1.70
N GLY A 12 9.61 -19.56 -1.80
CA GLY A 12 11.04 -19.85 -1.75
C GLY A 12 11.73 -19.29 -0.51
N SER A 13 11.07 -18.39 0.22
CA SER A 13 11.59 -17.80 1.44
C SER A 13 10.44 -17.33 2.33
N LYS A 14 10.47 -17.69 3.62
CA LYS A 14 9.53 -17.18 4.64
C LYS A 14 9.40 -15.66 4.57
N ALA A 15 10.51 -14.96 4.26
CA ALA A 15 10.55 -13.52 4.09
C ALA A 15 9.71 -13.02 2.88
N GLY A 16 9.57 -13.81 1.81
CA GLY A 16 8.73 -13.48 0.67
C GLY A 16 7.24 -13.58 0.98
N GLY A 17 6.86 -14.62 1.74
CA GLY A 17 5.49 -14.78 2.25
C GLY A 17 5.09 -13.68 3.24
N ASP A 18 5.97 -13.36 4.19
CA ASP A 18 5.75 -12.29 5.18
C ASP A 18 5.58 -10.91 4.48
N ARG A 19 6.40 -10.60 3.48
CA ARG A 19 6.28 -9.33 2.71
C ARG A 19 4.99 -9.27 1.89
N ALA A 20 4.60 -10.38 1.26
CA ALA A 20 3.34 -10.43 0.52
C ALA A 20 2.15 -10.23 1.47
N ALA A 21 2.14 -10.90 2.63
CA ALA A 21 1.09 -10.75 3.63
C ALA A 21 1.00 -9.31 4.16
N ALA A 22 2.14 -8.64 4.39
CA ALA A 22 2.18 -7.24 4.79
C ALA A 22 1.53 -6.32 3.73
N ILE A 23 1.86 -6.51 2.45
CA ILE A 23 1.27 -5.73 1.35
C ILE A 23 -0.25 -5.95 1.28
N TYR A 24 -0.71 -7.21 1.35
CA TYR A 24 -2.14 -7.51 1.35
C TYR A 24 -2.87 -6.86 2.53
N SER A 25 -2.25 -6.87 3.72
CA SER A 25 -2.82 -6.25 4.92
C SER A 25 -2.98 -4.73 4.75
N VAL A 26 -2.01 -4.07 4.14
CA VAL A 26 -2.08 -2.62 3.86
C VAL A 26 -3.18 -2.31 2.83
N ILE A 27 -3.28 -3.11 1.76
CA ILE A 27 -4.34 -2.96 0.75
C ILE A 27 -5.72 -3.15 1.38
N GLU A 28 -5.89 -4.18 2.21
CA GLU A 28 -7.16 -4.46 2.89
C GLU A 28 -7.51 -3.34 3.87
N THR A 29 -6.54 -2.82 4.62
CA THR A 29 -6.73 -1.68 5.52
C THR A 29 -7.15 -0.43 4.74
N ALA A 30 -6.54 -0.13 3.60
CA ALA A 30 -6.93 1.00 2.76
C ALA A 30 -8.38 0.86 2.26
N LYS A 31 -8.77 -0.34 1.80
CA LYS A 31 -10.16 -0.63 1.39
C LYS A 31 -11.15 -0.48 2.53
N LEU A 32 -10.80 -0.94 3.74
CA LEU A 32 -11.65 -0.81 4.93
C LEU A 32 -11.87 0.66 5.32
N ASN A 33 -10.94 1.55 5.00
CA ASN A 33 -11.07 3.00 5.19
C ASN A 33 -11.74 3.70 3.99
N GLY A 34 -12.23 2.96 2.99
CA GLY A 34 -12.88 3.52 1.80
C GLY A 34 -11.93 4.24 0.84
N LEU A 35 -10.62 3.99 0.96
CA LEU A 35 -9.60 4.59 0.10
C LEU A 35 -9.36 3.74 -1.13
N GLU A 36 -9.01 4.40 -2.24
CA GLU A 36 -8.46 3.72 -3.42
C GLU A 36 -7.02 3.23 -3.10
N PRO A 37 -6.78 1.91 -3.00
CA PRO A 37 -5.52 1.40 -2.48
C PRO A 37 -4.32 1.78 -3.34
N GLN A 38 -4.51 1.85 -4.66
CA GLN A 38 -3.46 2.24 -5.60
C GLN A 38 -3.03 3.69 -5.37
N ALA A 39 -4.00 4.61 -5.23
CA ALA A 39 -3.71 6.03 -5.00
C ALA A 39 -3.04 6.25 -3.64
N TYR A 40 -3.54 5.59 -2.59
CA TYR A 40 -2.96 5.63 -1.25
C TYR A 40 -1.51 5.15 -1.23
N ILE A 41 -1.26 3.98 -1.79
CA ILE A 41 0.07 3.36 -1.76
C ILE A 41 1.08 4.16 -2.59
N ALA A 42 0.67 4.67 -3.76
CA ALA A 42 1.53 5.50 -4.62
C ALA A 42 1.92 6.81 -3.92
N ASP A 43 0.96 7.51 -3.32
CA ASP A 43 1.21 8.77 -2.62
C ASP A 43 2.07 8.58 -1.36
N VAL A 44 1.78 7.56 -0.54
CA VAL A 44 2.60 7.24 0.63
C VAL A 44 4.03 6.90 0.23
N MET A 45 4.23 6.12 -0.84
CA MET A 45 5.58 5.82 -1.34
C MET A 45 6.31 7.07 -1.85
N ALA A 46 5.62 7.94 -2.59
CA ALA A 46 6.18 9.19 -3.09
C ALA A 46 6.61 10.12 -1.93
N ARG A 47 5.79 10.25 -0.88
CA ARG A 47 6.11 11.05 0.30
C ARG A 47 7.29 10.47 1.09
N ILE A 48 7.34 9.15 1.28
CA ILE A 48 8.48 8.49 1.93
C ILE A 48 9.77 8.71 1.13
N ALA A 49 9.71 8.60 -0.20
CA ALA A 49 10.85 8.88 -1.08
C ALA A 49 11.27 10.36 -1.05
N GLY A 50 10.34 11.28 -0.82
CA GLY A 50 10.55 12.71 -0.66
C GLY A 50 11.05 13.17 0.72
N GLU A 51 11.58 12.26 1.54
CA GLU A 51 12.13 12.55 2.87
C GLU A 51 11.05 13.00 3.89
N TRP A 52 9.92 12.31 3.94
CA TRP A 52 8.87 12.60 4.93
C TRP A 52 9.39 12.44 6.37
N PRO A 53 9.20 13.45 7.24
CA PRO A 53 9.69 13.38 8.61
C PRO A 53 8.95 12.30 9.41
N ALA A 54 9.71 11.44 10.10
CA ALA A 54 9.15 10.38 10.92
C ALA A 54 8.25 10.88 12.06
N ALA A 55 8.33 12.15 12.44
CA ALA A 55 7.41 12.74 13.42
C ALA A 55 5.96 12.87 12.89
N ARG A 56 5.72 12.69 11.59
CA ARG A 56 4.43 12.89 10.92
C ARG A 56 3.88 11.61 10.28
N TRP A 57 4.24 10.43 10.80
CA TRP A 57 3.71 9.15 10.30
C TRP A 57 2.18 9.06 10.46
N ASP A 58 1.63 9.66 11.51
CA ASP A 58 0.19 9.66 11.78
C ASP A 58 -0.65 10.27 10.65
N GLU A 59 -0.06 11.16 9.85
CA GLU A 59 -0.72 11.78 8.69
C GLU A 59 -0.74 10.87 7.45
N LEU A 60 0.18 9.90 7.39
CA LEU A 60 0.24 8.91 6.32
C LEU A 60 -0.63 7.69 6.61
N MET A 61 -1.22 7.60 7.80
CA MET A 61 -2.06 6.46 8.15
C MET A 61 -3.37 6.45 7.34
N PRO A 62 -3.94 5.28 7.02
CA PRO A 62 -5.13 5.16 6.17
C PRO A 62 -6.36 5.92 6.66
N TRP A 63 -6.45 6.22 7.96
CA TRP A 63 -7.57 6.97 8.55
C TRP A 63 -7.39 8.49 8.50
N ASN A 64 -6.16 8.98 8.35
CA ASN A 64 -5.82 10.41 8.30
C ASN A 64 -5.29 10.84 6.93
N TRP A 65 -5.12 9.89 6.01
CA TRP A 65 -4.57 10.14 4.69
C TRP A 65 -5.45 11.10 3.90
N GLN A 66 -4.84 12.18 3.42
CA GLN A 66 -5.44 13.10 2.48
C GLN A 66 -4.68 13.00 1.17
N PRO A 67 -5.36 12.74 0.04
CA PRO A 67 -4.71 12.58 -1.24
C PRO A 67 -3.99 13.87 -1.62
N ASP A 68 -2.70 13.74 -1.95
CA ASP A 68 -2.00 14.85 -2.59
C ASP A 68 -2.49 14.96 -4.04
N ASN A 69 -3.02 16.12 -4.40
CA ASN A 69 -3.59 16.36 -5.72
C ASN A 69 -2.52 16.33 -6.84
N GLN A 70 -1.23 16.36 -6.51
CA GLN A 70 -0.15 16.29 -7.50
C GLN A 70 0.09 14.88 -8.02
N VAL A 71 -0.08 13.85 -7.19
CA VAL A 71 0.15 12.44 -7.59
C VAL A 71 -1.00 11.90 -8.46
N ILE A 72 -2.23 12.36 -8.21
CA ILE A 72 -3.41 11.93 -8.99
C ILE A 72 -3.34 12.47 -10.43
N ALA A 73 -2.73 13.63 -10.64
CA ALA A 73 -2.60 14.27 -11.94
C ALA A 73 -1.65 13.53 -12.90
N GLU A 74 -0.70 12.74 -12.39
CA GLU A 74 0.22 11.92 -13.22
C GLU A 74 -0.34 10.53 -13.55
N ALA A 75 -1.45 10.11 -12.93
CA ALA A 75 -2.08 8.81 -13.14
C ALA A 75 -3.34 8.85 -14.04
N ALA A 76 -3.70 10.02 -14.57
CA ALA A 76 -4.87 10.26 -15.42
C ALA A 76 -4.53 10.35 -16.92
#